data_AF-A0A0F6RNK1-F1
#
_entry.id   AF-A0A0F6RNK1-F1
#
_cell.length_a   1.000
_cell.length_b   1.000
_cell.length_c   1.000
_cell.angle_alpha   90.00
_cell.angle_beta   90.00
_cell.angle_gamma   90.00
#
_symmetry.space_group_name_H-M   'P 1'
#
loop_
_entity.id
_entity.type
_entity.pdbx_description
1 polymer ?
#
loop_
_entity_poly.entity_id
_entity_poly.type
_entity_poly.pdbx_seq_one_letter_code
_entity_poly.pdbx_strand_id
1 'polypeptide(L)'
;MDLQKFLEKLPQQYQDWGSPLMSPISEQLTLLSEKTASYSDINLFPLLNLAVACLQPDEVYCQVGCFRRGSLVAAFCNNSDRYGYGVEAFFKYDPSGEKLTILSEDLEDFQLSEQIFLSDQETENFFDDLAELNSEEKLGVYY
;
A
#
# COMPACT_ATOMS: atom_id res chain seq x y z
N MET A 1 3.06 1.68 -14.73
CA MET A 1 3.06 2.95 -13.99
C MET A 1 3.59 4.02 -14.95
N ASP A 2 3.16 5.28 -14.84
CA ASP A 2 3.85 6.41 -15.45
C ASP A 2 5.22 6.62 -14.77
N LEU A 3 6.22 5.90 -15.28
CA LEU A 3 7.57 5.91 -14.73
C LEU A 3 8.23 7.29 -14.81
N GLN A 4 7.94 8.04 -15.87
CA GLN A 4 8.50 9.38 -16.03
C GLN A 4 7.95 10.32 -14.95
N LYS A 5 6.62 10.39 -14.80
CA LYS A 5 5.96 11.17 -13.75
C LYS A 5 6.46 10.78 -12.36
N PHE A 6 6.62 9.48 -12.11
CA PHE A 6 7.14 8.98 -10.83
C PHE A 6 8.54 9.51 -10.55
N LEU A 7 9.49 9.33 -11.48
CA LEU A 7 10.88 9.78 -11.31
C LEU A 7 11.00 11.30 -11.17
N GLU A 8 10.18 12.06 -11.89
CA GLU A 8 10.17 13.53 -11.80
C GLU A 8 9.61 14.04 -10.47
N LYS A 9 8.59 13.37 -9.92
CA LYS A 9 7.91 13.80 -8.68
C LYS A 9 8.51 13.24 -7.41
N LEU A 10 9.26 12.15 -7.49
CA LEU A 10 9.79 11.48 -6.31
C LEU A 10 10.68 12.39 -5.43
N PRO A 11 11.65 13.15 -5.98
CA PRO A 11 12.46 14.06 -5.16
C PRO A 11 11.62 15.12 -4.43
N GLN A 12 10.43 15.46 -4.96
CA GLN A 12 9.55 16.48 -4.41
C GLN A 12 8.71 15.97 -3.22
N GLN A 13 8.80 14.68 -2.88
CA GLN A 13 8.10 14.11 -1.72
C GLN A 13 8.91 14.24 -0.43
N TYR A 14 10.18 14.65 -0.53
CA TYR A 14 11.13 14.62 0.59
C TYR A 14 11.88 15.93 0.75
N GLN A 15 12.15 16.28 2.01
CA GLN A 15 13.16 17.27 2.36
C GLN A 15 14.54 16.63 2.27
N ASP A 16 15.56 17.42 1.90
CA ASP A 16 16.95 16.98 1.81
C ASP A 16 17.14 15.71 0.94
N TRP A 17 16.43 15.62 -0.18
CA TRP A 17 16.51 14.48 -1.11
C TRP A 17 17.96 14.11 -1.45
N GLY A 18 18.27 12.81 -1.37
CA GLY A 18 19.61 12.27 -1.60
C GLY A 18 20.57 12.37 -0.41
N SER A 19 20.15 12.98 0.71
CA SER A 19 20.90 13.01 1.97
C SER A 19 20.51 11.85 2.90
N PRO A 20 21.40 11.36 3.78
CA PRO A 20 21.02 10.47 4.88
C PRO A 20 20.01 11.09 5.87
N LEU A 21 19.84 12.41 5.84
CA LEU A 21 18.88 13.16 6.67
C LEU A 21 17.51 13.34 5.99
N MET A 22 17.30 12.71 4.83
CA MET A 22 16.06 12.81 4.07
C MET A 22 14.85 12.41 4.92
N SER A 23 13.78 13.21 4.85
CA SER A 23 12.53 12.99 5.55
C SER A 23 11.31 13.34 4.68
N PRO A 24 10.12 12.75 4.92
CA PRO A 24 8.92 13.08 4.16
C PRO A 24 8.49 14.53 4.36
N ILE A 25 7.97 15.14 3.30
CA ILE A 25 7.32 16.47 3.38
C ILE A 25 5.88 16.34 3.91
N SER A 26 5.19 15.24 3.58
CA SER A 26 3.77 15.08 3.90
C SER A 26 3.55 14.83 5.40
N GLU A 27 2.98 15.82 6.09
CA GLU A 27 2.57 15.71 7.49
C GLU A 27 1.56 14.58 7.71
N GLN A 28 0.62 14.40 6.77
CA GLN A 28 -0.38 13.33 6.86
C GLN A 28 0.25 11.93 6.86
N LEU A 29 1.26 11.70 6.02
CA LEU A 29 1.95 10.41 5.98
C LEU A 29 2.86 10.22 7.19
N THR A 30 3.43 11.30 7.74
CA THR A 30 4.15 11.27 9.01
C THR A 30 3.23 10.87 10.15
N LEU A 31 2.08 11.54 10.32
CA LEU A 31 1.08 11.20 11.34
C LEU A 31 0.53 9.78 11.19
N LEU A 32 0.33 9.33 9.95
CA LEU A 32 -0.04 7.94 9.66
C LEU A 32 1.01 6.97 10.21
N SER A 33 2.30 7.23 9.97
CA SER A 33 3.38 6.37 10.46
C SER A 33 3.43 6.29 11.99
N GLU A 34 3.05 7.37 12.67
CA GLU A 34 2.91 7.42 14.12
C GLU A 34 1.73 6.56 14.60
N LYS A 35 0.56 6.72 13.97
CA LYS A 35 -0.67 5.99 14.30
C LYS A 35 -0.50 4.48 14.09
N THR A 36 0.14 4.06 13.00
CA THR A 36 0.34 2.64 12.68
C THR A 36 1.59 2.04 13.31
N ALA A 37 2.27 2.78 14.20
CA ALA A 37 3.54 2.39 14.83
C ALA A 37 4.62 1.91 13.82
N SER A 38 4.63 2.49 12.61
CA SER A 38 5.43 2.06 11.47
C SER A 38 6.62 2.99 11.21
N TYR A 39 7.25 3.50 12.27
CA TYR A 39 8.29 4.54 12.21
C TYR A 39 9.52 4.16 11.37
N SER A 40 9.88 2.88 11.30
CA SER A 40 10.99 2.42 10.44
C SER A 40 10.72 2.66 8.95
N ASP A 41 9.45 2.81 8.59
CA ASP A 41 8.97 2.81 7.21
C ASP A 41 8.52 4.23 6.80
N ILE A 42 8.80 5.26 7.61
CA ILE A 42 8.34 6.63 7.37
C ILE A 42 8.75 7.18 5.99
N ASN A 43 9.95 6.82 5.52
CA ASN A 43 10.43 7.22 4.19
C ASN A 43 9.83 6.36 3.06
N LEU A 44 9.28 5.19 3.36
CA LEU A 44 8.62 4.32 2.38
C LEU A 44 7.23 4.84 2.01
N PHE A 45 6.54 5.51 2.94
CA PHE A 45 5.15 5.91 2.74
C PHE A 45 4.96 6.85 1.55
N PRO A 46 5.72 7.95 1.39
CA PRO A 46 5.58 8.82 0.22
C PRO A 46 5.98 8.13 -1.08
N LEU A 47 6.91 7.17 -1.02
CA LEU A 47 7.34 6.38 -2.18
C LEU A 47 6.18 5.54 -2.73
N LEU A 48 5.54 4.75 -1.86
CA LEU A 48 4.41 3.89 -2.23
C LEU A 48 3.19 4.72 -2.63
N ASN A 49 2.90 5.78 -1.88
CA ASN A 49 1.82 6.70 -2.19
C ASN A 49 1.96 7.31 -3.59
N LEU A 50 3.18 7.76 -3.93
CA LEU A 50 3.46 8.30 -5.26
C LEU A 50 3.40 7.21 -6.34
N ALA A 51 3.81 5.98 -6.05
CA ALA A 51 3.73 4.87 -6.99
C ALA A 51 2.27 4.60 -7.38
N VAL A 52 1.35 4.54 -6.40
CA VAL A 52 -0.10 4.41 -6.64
C VAL A 52 -0.65 5.59 -7.44
N ALA A 53 -0.26 6.83 -7.08
CA ALA A 53 -0.66 8.05 -7.81
C ALA A 53 -0.16 8.09 -9.28
N CYS A 54 0.77 7.21 -9.64
CA CYS A 54 1.35 7.09 -10.97
C CYS A 54 0.89 5.83 -11.71
N LEU A 55 -0.02 5.02 -11.17
CA LEU A 55 -0.57 3.88 -11.92
C LEU A 55 -1.31 4.35 -13.18
N GLN A 56 -1.23 3.54 -14.23
CA GLN A 56 -2.11 3.67 -15.39
C GLN A 56 -3.51 3.14 -15.04
N PRO A 57 -4.56 3.48 -15.81
CA PRO A 57 -5.92 3.03 -15.50
C PRO A 57 -6.11 1.50 -15.51
N ASP A 58 -5.28 0.77 -16.25
CA ASP A 58 -5.28 -0.70 -16.36
C ASP A 58 -4.33 -1.38 -15.35
N GLU A 59 -3.77 -0.61 -14.41
CA GLU A 59 -2.82 -1.10 -13.43
C GLU A 59 -3.35 -1.01 -12.01
N VAL A 60 -3.04 -2.03 -11.24
CA VAL A 60 -3.55 -2.21 -9.88
C VAL A 60 -2.36 -2.44 -8.94
N TYR A 61 -2.37 -1.77 -7.78
CA TYR A 61 -1.37 -2.01 -6.74
C TYR A 61 -1.73 -3.25 -5.94
N CYS A 62 -0.77 -4.13 -5.70
CA CYS A 62 -0.93 -5.30 -4.85
C CYS A 62 0.19 -5.34 -3.83
N GLN A 63 -0.18 -5.37 -2.55
CA GLN A 63 0.76 -5.61 -1.47
C GLN A 63 0.60 -7.02 -0.94
N VAL A 64 1.66 -7.82 -1.09
CA VAL A 64 1.80 -9.11 -0.42
C VAL A 64 2.43 -8.85 0.95
N GLY A 65 1.90 -9.47 2.00
CA GLY A 65 2.42 -9.26 3.35
C GLY A 65 1.91 -7.96 3.98
N CYS A 66 0.59 -7.83 4.17
CA CYS A 66 -0.03 -6.61 4.69
C CYS A 66 -0.14 -6.54 6.22
N PHE A 67 0.52 -7.42 6.97
CA PHE A 67 0.62 -7.30 8.44
C PHE A 67 1.19 -5.95 8.90
N ARG A 68 2.10 -5.37 8.12
CA ARG A 68 2.56 -4.00 8.32
C ARG A 68 1.56 -3.04 7.67
N ARG A 69 0.44 -2.84 8.38
CA ARG A 69 -0.75 -2.08 7.98
C ARG A 69 -0.43 -0.70 7.37
N GLY A 70 0.58 -0.03 7.92
CA GLY A 70 0.92 1.34 7.56
C GLY A 70 1.30 1.53 6.10
N SER A 71 2.05 0.62 5.49
CA SER A 71 2.45 0.78 4.07
C SER A 71 1.27 0.63 3.12
N LEU A 72 0.33 -0.27 3.41
CA LEU A 72 -0.87 -0.47 2.60
C LEU A 72 -1.79 0.76 2.68
N VAL A 73 -2.05 1.26 3.90
CA VAL A 73 -2.82 2.49 4.10
C VAL A 73 -2.15 3.70 3.44
N ALA A 74 -0.83 3.83 3.61
CA ALA A 74 -0.06 4.93 3.04
C ALA A 74 -0.14 4.96 1.51
N ALA A 75 -0.12 3.80 0.86
CA ALA A 75 -0.18 3.68 -0.59
C ALA A 75 -1.45 4.34 -1.17
N PHE A 76 -2.59 4.24 -0.48
CA PHE A 76 -3.88 4.75 -0.98
C PHE A 76 -4.31 6.11 -0.42
N CYS A 77 -3.57 6.65 0.54
CA CYS A 77 -3.86 7.95 1.13
C CYS A 77 -3.96 9.05 0.04
N ASN A 78 -5.10 9.73 -0.09
CA ASN A 78 -5.38 10.72 -1.16
C ASN A 78 -5.33 10.19 -2.62
N ASN A 79 -5.36 8.88 -2.84
CA ASN A 79 -5.42 8.25 -4.17
C ASN A 79 -6.81 7.62 -4.42
N SER A 80 -7.88 8.39 -4.20
CA SER A 80 -9.26 7.90 -4.18
C SER A 80 -9.81 7.36 -5.51
N ASP A 81 -9.10 7.60 -6.61
CA ASP A 81 -9.40 7.06 -7.95
C ASP A 81 -8.78 5.68 -8.18
N ARG A 82 -8.08 5.11 -7.19
CA ARG A 82 -7.35 3.85 -7.29
C ARG A 82 -7.91 2.81 -6.34
N TYR A 83 -7.78 1.55 -6.76
CA TYR A 83 -8.03 0.40 -5.90
C TYR A 83 -6.85 -0.55 -5.95
N GLY A 84 -6.85 -1.54 -5.05
CA GLY A 84 -5.86 -2.59 -5.07
C GLY A 84 -6.07 -3.66 -4.03
N TYR A 85 -5.05 -4.50 -3.89
CA TYR A 85 -5.13 -5.72 -3.10
C TYR A 85 -4.17 -5.67 -1.92
N GLY A 86 -4.65 -6.13 -0.76
CA GLY A 86 -3.81 -6.54 0.36
C GLY A 86 -3.91 -8.05 0.55
N VAL A 87 -2.82 -8.77 0.31
CA VAL A 87 -2.78 -10.23 0.33
C VAL A 87 -1.95 -10.70 1.50
N GLU A 88 -2.55 -11.51 2.37
CA GLU A 88 -1.87 -12.07 3.54
C GLU A 88 -2.60 -13.33 3.99
N ALA A 89 -1.86 -14.33 4.46
CA ALA A 89 -2.46 -15.55 5.00
C ALA A 89 -2.82 -15.37 6.49
N PHE A 90 -3.76 -14.47 6.79
CA PHE A 90 -4.23 -14.21 8.16
C PHE A 90 -4.72 -15.50 8.83
N PHE A 91 -5.42 -16.37 8.10
CA PHE A 91 -5.89 -17.67 8.59
C PHE A 91 -4.76 -18.54 9.19
N LYS A 92 -3.52 -18.33 8.72
CA LYS A 92 -2.33 -19.09 9.11
C LYS A 92 -1.48 -18.35 10.14
N TYR A 93 -1.34 -17.03 10.00
CA TYR A 93 -0.38 -16.21 10.76
C TYR A 93 -1.02 -15.29 11.80
N ASP A 94 -2.35 -15.24 11.87
CA ASP A 94 -3.15 -14.45 12.81
C ASP A 94 -4.31 -15.27 13.40
N PRO A 95 -4.05 -16.36 14.14
CA PRO A 95 -5.08 -17.25 14.66
C PRO A 95 -6.05 -16.58 15.64
N SER A 96 -5.69 -15.43 16.24
CA SER A 96 -6.60 -14.63 17.05
C SER A 96 -7.52 -13.72 16.23
N GLY A 97 -7.20 -13.46 14.96
CA GLY A 97 -7.87 -12.49 14.09
C GLY A 97 -7.65 -11.03 14.49
N GLU A 98 -6.79 -10.76 15.47
CA GLU A 98 -6.57 -9.42 16.01
C GLU A 98 -5.95 -8.49 14.97
N LYS A 99 -4.97 -8.98 14.20
CA LYS A 99 -4.28 -8.13 13.22
C LYS A 99 -5.15 -7.83 12.01
N LEU A 100 -5.95 -8.80 11.55
CA LEU A 100 -6.93 -8.54 10.48
C LEU A 100 -7.99 -7.53 10.95
N THR A 101 -8.47 -7.65 12.19
CA THR A 101 -9.44 -6.71 12.78
C THR A 101 -8.86 -5.31 12.82
N ILE A 102 -7.64 -5.15 13.35
CA ILE A 102 -6.97 -3.85 13.43
C ILE A 102 -6.70 -3.27 12.02
N LEU A 103 -6.30 -4.08 11.04
CA LEU A 103 -6.13 -3.60 9.67
C LEU A 103 -7.47 -3.10 9.11
N SER A 104 -8.55 -3.83 9.32
CA SER A 104 -9.89 -3.46 8.86
C SER A 104 -10.35 -2.14 9.49
N GLU A 105 -10.13 -1.96 10.80
CA GLU A 105 -10.38 -0.70 11.51
C GLU A 105 -9.58 0.46 10.93
N ASP A 106 -8.29 0.27 10.62
CA ASP A 106 -7.49 1.30 9.94
C ASP A 106 -8.08 1.64 8.56
N LEU A 107 -8.46 0.64 7.76
CA LEU A 107 -9.05 0.88 6.43
C LEU A 107 -10.35 1.69 6.53
N GLU A 108 -11.18 1.43 7.53
CA GLU A 108 -12.40 2.21 7.79
C GLU A 108 -12.06 3.65 8.23
N ASP A 109 -11.17 3.80 9.22
CA ASP A 109 -10.75 5.11 9.75
C ASP A 109 -10.17 6.03 8.66
N PHE A 110 -9.45 5.46 7.69
CA PHE A 110 -8.85 6.18 6.57
C PHE A 110 -9.73 6.21 5.31
N GLN A 111 -10.96 5.68 5.36
CA GLN A 111 -11.92 5.64 4.24
C GLN A 111 -11.39 4.91 3.00
N LEU A 112 -10.67 3.82 3.22
CA LEU A 112 -10.02 2.98 2.21
C LEU A 112 -10.71 1.62 2.02
N SER A 113 -11.73 1.28 2.82
CA SER A 113 -12.42 -0.02 2.76
C SER A 113 -13.01 -0.34 1.39
N GLU A 114 -13.43 0.68 0.64
CA GLU A 114 -13.97 0.52 -0.72
C GLU A 114 -12.89 0.48 -1.82
N GLN A 115 -11.64 0.84 -1.47
CA GLN A 115 -10.50 0.89 -2.40
C GLN A 115 -9.61 -0.34 -2.27
N ILE A 116 -9.58 -0.98 -1.10
CA ILE A 116 -8.62 -2.04 -0.80
C ILE A 116 -9.34 -3.35 -0.55
N PHE A 117 -9.14 -4.29 -1.46
CA PHE A 117 -9.65 -5.65 -1.36
C PHE A 117 -8.65 -6.52 -0.59
N LEU A 118 -9.03 -6.92 0.62
CA LEU A 118 -8.23 -7.84 1.43
C LEU A 118 -8.49 -9.29 1.02
N SER A 119 -7.42 -10.05 0.84
CA SER A 119 -7.44 -11.46 0.49
C SER A 119 -6.73 -12.27 1.59
N ASP A 120 -7.50 -13.05 2.33
CA ASP A 120 -7.01 -13.96 3.38
C ASP A 120 -6.68 -15.34 2.81
N GLN A 121 -5.54 -15.45 2.15
CA GLN A 121 -5.06 -16.70 1.54
C GLN A 121 -3.54 -16.70 1.35
N GLU A 122 -2.98 -17.85 0.99
CA GLU A 122 -1.58 -17.93 0.58
C GLU A 122 -1.36 -17.18 -0.75
N THR A 123 -0.22 -16.50 -0.86
CA THR A 123 0.13 -15.65 -2.00
C THR A 123 0.02 -16.37 -3.34
N GLU A 124 0.47 -17.62 -3.41
CA GLU A 124 0.43 -18.44 -4.62
C GLU A 124 -1.01 -18.66 -5.08
N ASN A 125 -1.91 -19.02 -4.16
CA ASN A 125 -3.32 -19.24 -4.47
C ASN A 125 -3.99 -17.96 -5.00
N PHE A 126 -3.64 -16.80 -4.44
CA PHE A 126 -4.17 -15.51 -4.92
C PHE A 126 -3.82 -15.23 -6.38
N PHE A 127 -2.56 -15.46 -6.77
CA PHE A 127 -2.17 -15.26 -8.16
C PHE A 127 -2.72 -16.34 -9.10
N ASP A 128 -2.88 -17.58 -8.63
CA ASP A 128 -3.55 -18.64 -9.39
C ASP A 128 -5.04 -18.28 -9.65
N ASP A 129 -5.77 -17.85 -8.63
CA ASP A 129 -7.17 -17.42 -8.75
C ASP A 129 -7.33 -16.25 -9.73
N LEU A 130 -6.44 -15.24 -9.66
CA LEU A 130 -6.44 -14.11 -10.59
C LEU A 130 -6.18 -14.53 -12.04
N ALA A 131 -5.30 -15.51 -12.25
CA ALA A 131 -5.02 -16.06 -13.57
C ALA A 131 -6.23 -16.83 -14.12
N GLU A 132 -6.93 -17.61 -13.28
CA GLU A 132 -8.15 -18.33 -13.66
C GLU A 132 -9.30 -17.39 -14.05
N LEU A 133 -9.40 -16.24 -13.39
CA LEU A 133 -10.37 -15.19 -13.72
C LEU A 133 -10.07 -14.49 -15.04
N ASN A 134 -8.93 -14.79 -15.69
CA ASN A 134 -8.43 -14.10 -16.90
C ASN A 134 -8.44 -12.57 -16.71
N SER A 135 -8.02 -12.09 -15.54
CA SER A 135 -7.92 -10.65 -15.32
C SER A 135 -6.96 -10.03 -16.33
N GLU A 136 -7.39 -8.95 -16.99
CA GLU A 136 -6.54 -8.13 -17.86
C GLU A 136 -5.72 -7.10 -17.07
N GLU A 137 -5.91 -7.03 -15.74
CA GLU A 137 -5.24 -6.07 -14.86
C GLU A 137 -3.73 -6.34 -14.78
N LYS A 138 -2.96 -5.26 -14.80
CA LYS A 138 -1.51 -5.31 -14.60
C LYS A 138 -1.17 -5.00 -13.15
N LEU A 139 -0.66 -6.00 -12.43
CA LEU A 139 -0.36 -5.87 -11.01
C LEU A 139 1.05 -5.31 -10.77
N GLY A 140 1.13 -4.20 -10.05
CA GLY A 140 2.36 -3.71 -9.44
C GLY A 140 2.50 -4.27 -8.04
N VAL A 141 3.42 -5.23 -7.85
CA VAL A 141 3.57 -5.97 -6.59
C VAL A 141 4.62 -5.33 -5.67
N TYR A 142 4.26 -5.11 -4.41
CA TYR A 142 5.15 -4.78 -3.30
C TYR A 142 5.10 -5.89 -2.23
N TYR A 143 6.24 -6.23 -1.62
CA TYR A 143 6.38 -7.30 -0.63
C TYR A 143 7.34 -6.92 0.51
#